data_AF-A0A939YY57-F1
#
_entry.id   AF-A0A939YY57-F1
#
_cell.length_a   1.000
_cell.length_b   1.000
_cell.length_c   1.000
_cell.angle_alpha   90.00
_cell.angle_beta   90.00
_cell.angle_gamma   90.00
#
_symmetry.space_group_name_H-M   'P 1'
#
loop_
_entity.id
_entity.type
_entity.pdbx_description
1 polymer ?
#
loop_
_entity_poly.entity_id
_entity_poly.type
_entity_poly.pdbx_seq_one_letter_code
_entity_poly.pdbx_strand_id
1 'polypeptide(L)'
;MRAYHNTRESAWRTPFGAVPVGTEVTVALDVWDDPGASCVCRLWIDGRGETLLPMERQEKEDHLRFVCRIPAETPDIVWYSFLVTQSDGQVCRYGPAGNRVGGEGCLYAPESASFQLTVYVPRPLPEWYRT
;
A
#
# COMPACT_ATOMS: atom_id res chain seq x y z
N MET A 1 18.29 3.05 8.00
CA MET A 1 16.90 3.32 7.61
C MET A 1 15.95 2.35 8.33
N ARG A 2 14.88 2.87 8.92
CA ARG A 2 13.73 2.09 9.39
C ARG A 2 12.50 2.52 8.60
N ALA A 3 11.55 1.62 8.40
CA ALA A 3 10.29 1.95 7.73
C ALA A 3 9.12 1.19 8.37
N TYR A 4 7.92 1.78 8.30
CA TYR A 4 6.73 1.22 8.91
C TYR A 4 5.49 1.44 8.06
N HIS A 5 4.78 0.35 7.81
CA HIS A 5 3.43 0.32 7.28
C HIS A 5 2.71 -0.91 7.84
N ASN A 6 1.48 -0.71 8.30
CA ASN A 6 0.62 -1.80 8.74
C ASN A 6 -0.77 -1.67 8.11
N THR A 7 -1.17 -2.70 7.34
CA THR A 7 -2.47 -2.68 6.66
C THR A 7 -3.68 -2.72 7.59
N ARG A 8 -3.48 -2.95 8.90
CA ARG A 8 -4.53 -3.01 9.91
C ARG A 8 -4.75 -1.70 10.65
N GLU A 9 -3.92 -0.70 10.38
CA GLU A 9 -3.94 0.57 11.10
C GLU A 9 -4.29 1.71 10.13
N SER A 10 -5.32 2.48 10.51
CA SER A 10 -5.94 3.50 9.64
C SER A 10 -4.99 4.64 9.26
N ALA A 11 -3.92 4.85 10.04
CA ALA A 11 -2.89 5.84 9.73
C ALA A 11 -2.04 5.46 8.51
N TRP A 12 -1.96 4.16 8.15
CA TRP A 12 -1.17 3.67 7.01
C TRP A 12 -2.01 3.03 5.91
N ARG A 13 -3.24 2.63 6.20
CA ARG A 13 -4.18 2.16 5.18
C ARG A 13 -5.62 2.53 5.53
N THR A 14 -6.27 3.28 4.66
CA THR A 14 -7.69 3.60 4.81
C THR A 14 -8.39 3.66 3.43
N PRO A 15 -9.57 3.05 3.25
CA PRO A 15 -10.31 2.24 4.21
C PRO A 15 -9.64 0.89 4.53
N PHE A 16 -10.05 0.28 5.64
CA PHE A 16 -9.59 -1.06 6.02
C PHE A 16 -10.27 -2.15 5.18
N GLY A 17 -9.54 -3.24 4.91
CA GLY A 17 -10.08 -4.44 4.29
C GLY A 17 -10.30 -4.33 2.77
N ALA A 18 -11.20 -5.19 2.27
CA ALA A 18 -11.64 -5.16 0.88
C ALA A 18 -12.55 -3.94 0.67
N VAL A 19 -12.49 -3.35 -0.51
CA VAL A 19 -13.23 -2.11 -0.83
C VAL A 19 -14.10 -2.28 -2.06
N PRO A 20 -15.26 -1.60 -2.13
CA PRO A 20 -16.06 -1.64 -3.33
C PRO A 20 -15.40 -0.83 -4.46
N VAL A 21 -15.73 -1.18 -5.70
CA VAL A 21 -15.39 -0.39 -6.89
C VAL A 21 -15.81 1.07 -6.68
N GLY A 22 -14.97 2.01 -7.11
CA GLY A 22 -15.14 3.45 -6.93
C GLY A 22 -14.56 4.01 -5.62
N THR A 23 -14.00 3.15 -4.76
CA THR A 23 -13.29 3.59 -3.55
C THR A 23 -11.89 4.08 -3.88
N GLU A 24 -11.45 5.16 -3.22
CA GLU A 24 -10.05 5.57 -3.23
C GLU A 24 -9.38 5.10 -1.94
N VAL A 25 -8.35 4.24 -2.05
CA VAL A 25 -7.63 3.71 -0.89
C VAL A 25 -6.35 4.51 -0.69
N THR A 26 -6.24 5.18 0.46
CA THR A 26 -5.01 5.84 0.88
C THR A 26 -4.09 4.83 1.56
N VAL A 27 -2.84 4.78 1.11
CA VAL A 27 -1.77 4.03 1.77
C VAL A 27 -0.61 4.95 2.11
N ALA A 28 0.04 4.71 3.24
CA ALA A 28 1.20 5.48 3.67
C ALA A 28 2.33 4.59 4.16
N LEU A 29 3.57 5.06 4.01
CA LEU A 29 4.77 4.46 4.56
C LEU A 29 5.54 5.53 5.33
N ASP A 30 5.86 5.24 6.59
CA ASP A 30 6.76 6.10 7.36
C ASP A 30 8.20 5.59 7.23
N VAL A 31 9.15 6.52 7.13
CA VAL A 31 10.58 6.24 6.99
C VAL A 31 11.38 7.12 7.96
N TRP A 32 12.23 6.48 8.76
CA TRP A 32 13.14 7.12 9.71
C TRP A 32 14.59 6.93 9.28
N ASP A 33 15.44 7.81 9.80
CA ASP A 33 16.90 7.76 9.66
C ASP A 33 17.41 7.89 8.21
N ASP A 34 16.59 8.41 7.30
CA ASP A 34 16.98 8.80 5.94
C ASP A 34 16.11 9.97 5.42
N PRO A 35 16.49 11.24 5.70
CA PRO A 35 15.72 12.40 5.27
C PRO A 35 15.82 12.68 3.77
N GLY A 36 16.69 11.97 3.03
CA GLY A 36 16.82 12.08 1.58
C GLY A 36 16.00 11.03 0.82
N ALA A 37 15.32 10.13 1.54
CA ALA A 37 14.57 9.05 0.91
C ALA A 37 13.43 9.57 0.00
N SER A 38 13.11 8.78 -1.01
CA SER A 38 11.91 8.92 -1.83
C SER A 38 11.21 7.56 -1.94
N CYS A 39 9.90 7.59 -2.21
CA CYS A 39 9.10 6.37 -2.24
C CYS A 39 8.13 6.34 -3.42
N VAL A 40 8.00 5.15 -4.01
CA VAL A 40 7.03 4.83 -5.05
C VAL A 40 6.19 3.65 -4.59
N CYS A 41 4.87 3.76 -4.71
CA CYS A 41 3.97 2.63 -4.52
C CYS A 41 3.84 1.87 -5.83
N ARG A 42 4.35 0.64 -5.88
CA ARG A 42 4.16 -0.26 -7.00
C ARG A 42 2.87 -1.02 -6.83
N LEU A 43 2.08 -1.04 -7.89
CA LEU A 43 0.92 -1.89 -8.05
C LEU A 43 1.23 -3.01 -9.04
N TRP A 44 0.61 -4.15 -8.82
CA TRP A 44 0.52 -5.25 -9.77
C TRP A 44 -0.88 -5.80 -9.78
N ILE A 45 -1.45 -5.91 -10.97
CA ILE A 45 -2.78 -6.49 -11.17
C ILE A 45 -2.68 -7.53 -12.28
N ASP A 46 -3.27 -8.70 -12.06
CA ASP A 46 -3.25 -9.75 -13.07
C ASP A 46 -3.91 -9.27 -14.38
N GLY A 47 -3.32 -9.63 -15.52
CA GLY A 47 -3.75 -9.17 -16.84
C GLY A 47 -3.50 -7.68 -17.18
N ARG A 48 -3.20 -6.82 -16.20
CA ARG A 48 -2.83 -5.40 -16.42
C ARG A 48 -1.35 -5.10 -16.21
N GLY A 49 -0.68 -5.90 -15.38
CA GLY A 49 0.74 -5.77 -15.10
C GLY A 49 1.05 -4.70 -14.06
N GLU A 50 2.22 -4.07 -14.21
CA GLU A 50 2.79 -3.15 -13.23
C GLU A 50 2.32 -1.71 -13.45
N THR A 51 2.09 -1.00 -12.35
CA THR A 51 1.92 0.45 -12.34
C THR A 51 2.69 1.07 -11.18
N LEU A 52 3.37 2.18 -11.42
CA LEU A 52 4.14 2.89 -10.41
C LEU A 52 3.44 4.21 -10.06
N LEU A 53 3.02 4.33 -8.80
CA LEU A 53 2.40 5.53 -8.26
C LEU A 53 3.42 6.30 -7.42
N PRO A 54 3.83 7.52 -7.82
CA PRO A 54 4.64 8.39 -6.98
C PRO A 54 3.93 8.65 -5.65
N MET A 55 4.69 8.67 -4.55
CA MET A 55 4.13 9.01 -3.25
C MET A 55 4.47 10.45 -2.88
N GLU A 56 3.49 11.17 -2.36
CA GLU A 56 3.66 12.50 -1.78
C GLU A 56 4.49 12.38 -0.49
N ARG A 57 5.61 13.09 -0.44
CA ARG A 57 6.47 13.19 0.75
C ARG A 57 5.92 14.27 1.68
N GLN A 58 5.72 13.90 2.93
CA GLN A 58 5.34 14.79 4.02
C GLN A 58 6.40 14.72 5.12
N GLU A 59 6.92 15.87 5.52
CA GLU A 59 7.85 15.94 6.65
C GLU A 59 7.05 15.91 7.95
N LYS A 60 7.43 15.00 8.85
CA LYS A 60 6.96 14.92 10.24
C LYS A 60 8.14 15.26 11.15
N GLU A 61 7.86 15.48 12.43
CA GLU A 61 8.86 15.93 13.41
C GLU A 61 10.06 14.96 13.51
N ASP A 62 9.81 13.65 13.44
CA ASP A 62 10.81 12.60 13.63
C ASP A 62 11.00 11.67 12.41
N HIS A 63 10.19 11.81 11.36
CA HIS A 63 10.20 10.93 10.18
C HIS A 63 9.68 11.58 8.90
N LEU A 64 9.87 10.90 7.77
CA LEU A 64 9.16 11.17 6.53
C LEU A 64 7.95 10.27 6.43
N ARG A 65 6.80 10.84 6.05
CA ARG A 65 5.61 10.08 5.67
C ARG A 65 5.40 10.18 4.17
N PHE A 66 5.37 9.05 3.49
CA PHE A 66 5.02 8.95 2.08
C PHE A 66 3.58 8.51 1.94
N VAL A 67 2.77 9.21 1.16
CA VAL A 67 1.34 8.91 0.98
C VAL A 67 0.98 8.79 -0.50
N CYS A 68 0.16 7.81 -0.86
CA CYS A 68 -0.49 7.80 -2.18
C CYS A 68 -1.91 7.26 -2.10
N ARG A 69 -2.65 7.47 -3.19
CA ARG A 69 -4.03 7.02 -3.37
C ARG A 69 -4.07 5.97 -4.47
N ILE A 70 -4.65 4.83 -4.16
CA ILE A 70 -4.85 3.71 -5.08
C ILE A 70 -6.32 3.74 -5.51
N PRO A 71 -6.62 4.01 -6.80
CA PRO A 71 -8.00 4.03 -7.28
C PRO A 71 -8.51 2.59 -7.47
N ALA A 72 -9.66 2.27 -6.87
CA ALA A 72 -10.30 0.97 -6.99
C ALA A 72 -11.30 0.96 -8.16
N GLU A 73 -10.82 1.09 -9.39
CA GLU A 73 -11.66 1.35 -10.58
C GLU A 73 -12.40 0.11 -11.10
N THR A 74 -11.81 -1.07 -10.94
CA THR A 74 -12.36 -2.33 -11.46
C THR A 74 -12.25 -3.43 -10.40
N PRO A 75 -13.15 -4.42 -10.41
CA PRO A 75 -13.13 -5.49 -9.43
C PRO A 75 -11.96 -6.45 -9.70
N ASP A 76 -10.91 -6.34 -8.88
CA ASP A 76 -9.66 -7.06 -9.04
C ASP A 76 -8.94 -7.26 -7.70
N ILE A 77 -7.90 -8.10 -7.72
CA ILE A 77 -6.91 -8.14 -6.65
C ILE A 77 -5.75 -7.23 -7.03
N VAL A 78 -5.62 -6.13 -6.30
CA VAL A 78 -4.50 -5.20 -6.42
C VAL A 78 -3.42 -5.62 -5.42
N TRP A 79 -2.26 -5.99 -5.95
CA TRP A 79 -1.06 -6.26 -5.16
C TRP A 79 -0.22 -4.99 -5.09
N TYR A 80 0.16 -4.54 -3.90
CA TYR A 80 1.02 -3.36 -3.78
C TYR A 80 2.22 -3.55 -2.85
N SER A 81 3.29 -2.82 -3.12
CA SER A 81 4.51 -2.77 -2.31
C SER A 81 5.16 -1.40 -2.44
N PHE A 82 6.03 -1.03 -1.52
CA PHE A 82 6.73 0.25 -1.59
C PHE A 82 8.16 0.04 -2.10
N LEU A 83 8.59 0.86 -3.06
CA LEU A 83 9.98 0.97 -3.48
C LEU A 83 10.54 2.22 -2.84
N VAL A 84 11.50 2.04 -1.93
CA VAL A 84 12.15 3.12 -1.21
C VAL A 84 13.53 3.31 -1.79
N THR A 85 13.77 4.48 -2.39
CA THR A 85 15.10 4.88 -2.83
C THR A 85 15.73 5.69 -1.70
N GLN A 86 16.81 5.16 -1.14
CA GLN A 86 17.61 5.80 -0.10
C GLN A 86 18.38 7.00 -0.65
N SER A 87 18.86 7.86 0.26
CA SER A 87 19.67 9.04 -0.08
C SER A 87 20.98 8.71 -0.83
N ASP A 88 21.52 7.50 -0.62
CA ASP A 88 22.71 7.00 -1.31
C ASP A 88 22.41 6.34 -2.67
N GLY A 89 21.14 6.31 -3.09
CA GLY A 89 20.67 5.71 -4.34
C GLY A 89 20.34 4.22 -4.26
N GLN A 90 20.55 3.55 -3.11
CA GLN A 90 20.15 2.15 -2.95
C GLN A 90 18.62 2.02 -2.90
N VAL A 91 18.08 1.02 -3.59
CA VAL A 91 16.65 0.73 -3.60
C VAL A 91 16.34 -0.47 -2.72
N CYS A 92 15.44 -0.29 -1.76
CA CYS A 92 14.86 -1.36 -0.97
C CYS A 92 13.36 -1.48 -1.27
N ARG A 93 12.79 -2.64 -0.97
CA ARG A 93 11.34 -2.84 -1.05
C ARG A 93 10.74 -3.02 0.34
N TYR A 94 9.55 -2.49 0.55
CA TYR A 94 8.76 -2.74 1.76
C TYR A 94 7.50 -3.51 1.38
N GLY A 95 7.33 -4.67 2.00
CA GLY A 95 6.22 -5.60 1.75
C GLY A 95 5.77 -6.29 3.04
N PRO A 96 4.73 -7.13 2.99
CA PRO A 96 4.22 -7.83 4.16
C PRO A 96 5.29 -8.73 4.77
N ALA A 97 5.35 -8.78 6.10
CA ALA A 97 6.33 -9.61 6.79
C ALA A 97 5.94 -11.11 6.71
N GLY A 98 6.90 -11.93 6.28
CA GLY A 98 6.74 -13.38 6.12
C GLY A 98 5.83 -13.78 4.95
N ASN A 99 5.32 -15.02 4.95
CA ASN A 99 4.39 -15.52 3.91
C ASN A 99 2.95 -14.99 4.10
N ARG A 100 2.80 -13.69 4.37
CA ARG A 100 1.50 -13.03 4.60
C ARG A 100 1.17 -12.09 3.44
N VAL A 101 -0.11 -11.73 3.34
CA VAL A 101 -0.63 -10.78 2.34
C VAL A 101 -1.08 -9.45 2.97
N GLY A 102 -0.81 -9.24 4.26
CA GLY A 102 -1.28 -8.10 5.04
C GLY A 102 -0.72 -8.10 6.46
N GLY A 103 -0.95 -7.00 7.17
CA GLY A 103 -0.39 -6.70 8.49
C GLY A 103 0.77 -5.72 8.42
N GLU A 104 1.59 -5.74 9.47
CA GLU A 104 2.87 -5.05 9.49
C GLU A 104 3.82 -5.64 8.44
N GLY A 105 4.53 -4.77 7.74
CA GLY A 105 5.55 -5.17 6.79
C GLY A 105 6.96 -5.16 7.35
N CYS A 106 7.92 -5.40 6.46
CA CYS A 106 9.33 -5.17 6.73
C CYS A 106 10.08 -4.77 5.45
N LEU A 107 11.28 -4.23 5.63
CA LEU A 107 12.19 -3.94 4.54
C LEU A 107 12.84 -5.23 4.02
N TYR A 108 12.94 -5.33 2.70
CA TYR A 108 13.58 -6.40 1.96
C TYR A 108 14.54 -5.82 0.92
N ALA A 109 15.57 -6.59 0.59
CA ALA A 109 16.46 -6.35 -0.53
C ALA A 109 16.81 -7.69 -1.22
N PRO A 110 16.70 -7.84 -2.55
CA PRO A 110 16.20 -6.87 -3.52
C PRO A 110 14.68 -6.92 -3.75
N GLU A 111 14.02 -7.98 -3.28
CA GLU A 111 12.62 -8.29 -3.62
C GLU A 111 11.78 -8.55 -2.36
N SER A 112 10.51 -8.16 -2.41
CA SER A 112 9.53 -8.42 -1.36
C SER A 112 8.26 -9.02 -1.97
N ALA A 113 7.47 -9.71 -1.14
CA ALA A 113 6.06 -9.94 -1.45
C ALA A 113 5.29 -8.61 -1.52
N SER A 114 4.01 -8.68 -1.90
CA SER A 114 3.10 -7.52 -1.97
C SER A 114 1.92 -7.68 -1.02
N PHE A 115 1.45 -6.57 -0.48
CA PHE A 115 0.20 -6.48 0.26
C PHE A 115 -0.99 -6.67 -0.69
N GLN A 116 -2.06 -7.27 -0.18
CA GLN A 116 -3.28 -7.49 -0.94
C GLN A 116 -4.34 -6.41 -0.64
N LEU A 117 -4.91 -5.86 -1.71
CA LEU A 117 -6.12 -5.06 -1.71
C LEU A 117 -7.14 -5.70 -2.65
N THR A 118 -8.24 -6.21 -2.11
CA THR A 118 -9.33 -6.76 -2.90
C THR A 118 -10.36 -5.69 -3.19
N VAL A 119 -10.66 -5.49 -4.48
CA VAL A 119 -11.71 -4.60 -4.97
C VAL A 119 -12.89 -5.45 -5.44
N TYR A 120 -14.11 -5.13 -5.00
CA TYR A 120 -15.29 -5.93 -5.32
C TYR A 120 -16.46 -5.08 -5.83
N VAL A 121 -17.39 -5.70 -6.57
CA VAL A 121 -18.66 -5.06 -6.92
C VAL A 121 -19.67 -5.33 -5.80
N PRO A 122 -20.27 -4.29 -5.17
CA PRO A 122 -21.36 -4.49 -4.20
C PRO A 122 -22.50 -5.29 -4.83
N ARG A 123 -22.99 -6.30 -4.12
CA ARG A 123 -24.22 -6.99 -4.51
C ARG A 123 -25.36 -6.50 -3.62
N PRO A 124 -26.49 -6.06 -4.20
CA PRO A 124 -27.65 -5.70 -3.40
C PRO A 124 -28.12 -6.94 -2.63
N LEU A 125 -28.35 -6.77 -1.33
CA LEU A 125 -28.99 -7.80 -0.53
C LEU A 125 -30.43 -8.00 -1.03
N PRO A 126 -30.89 -9.26 -1.19
CA PRO A 126 -32.28 -9.56 -1.50
C PRO A 126 -33.24 -8.92 -0.49
N GLU A 127 -34.44 -8.58 -0.92
CA GLU A 127 -35.44 -7.92 -0.06
C GLU A 127 -35.83 -8.77 1.15
N TRP A 128 -35.85 -10.10 1.03
CA TRP A 128 -36.17 -11.01 2.13
C TRP A 128 -35.14 -10.99 3.29
N TYR A 129 -33.98 -10.35 3.09
CA TYR A 129 -32.94 -10.18 4.11
C TYR A 129 -33.02 -8.82 4.83
N ARG A 130 -33.93 -7.93 4.42
CA ARG A 130 -34.15 -6.59 5.00
C ARG A 130 -35.38 -6.62 5.91
N THR A 131 -35.34 -7.41 6.99
CA THR A 131 -36.37 -7.35 8.06
C THR A 131 -36.27 -6.07 8.86
#